data_AF-A0A327VRL2-F1
#
_entry.id   AF-A0A327VRL2-F1
#
_cell.length_a   1.000
_cell.length_b   1.000
_cell.length_c   1.000
_cell.angle_alpha   90.00
_cell.angle_beta   90.00
_cell.angle_gamma   90.00
#
_symmetry.space_group_name_H-M   'P 1'
#
loop_
_entity.id
_entity.type
_entity.pdbx_description
1 polymer ?
#
loop_
_entity_poly.entity_id
_entity_poly.type
_entity_poly.pdbx_seq_one_letter_code
_entity_poly.pdbx_strand_id
1 'polypeptide(L)'
;MTVERQDFRTPYRRASDGTVARGDLADGETVLGVGLTAAPHGTLREVLLRERDREAPCVPPDGPGPADVHLEFTGPHPAETCAPEDFHAAEEVAPGIGAAVDGCLDESGAEGAFVRQTMTRVPDLGHAFWLIGGAVRDLVDIGPAARPNDLDFAGTLPPLRMLQDLEERSRLAALGDYRAAVSPASLVVHLSRPPQGGNGRILEYKALAVTDFLSSAYGGGLAEDVTSRDLTVNSLYYDHGRSVLVDPTGVGLAHLRSRPKVLATRNAERPPERAAGVLVRFLKFAVRYPDADTDGLREWAARLPDDLHDRLSEEDWRLLRSGWRRAVPAEGRKRAHELAVALGPVTQTLIRRLDGTGEPSGSTGDPGSTSGEGKRA
;
A
#
# COMPACT_ATOMS: atom_id res chain seq x y z
N MET A 1 33.05 25.67 -3.67
CA MET A 1 31.73 26.30 -3.46
C MET A 1 30.79 25.21 -3.01
N THR A 2 30.43 25.22 -1.73
CA THR A 2 29.43 24.30 -1.18
C THR A 2 28.08 24.81 -1.68
N VAL A 3 27.45 24.11 -2.62
CA VAL A 3 26.07 24.41 -3.01
C VAL A 3 25.22 24.14 -1.77
N GLU A 4 24.60 25.18 -1.20
CA GLU A 4 23.58 24.98 -0.17
C GLU A 4 22.50 24.07 -0.75
N ARG A 5 22.39 22.86 -0.21
CA ARG A 5 21.28 21.97 -0.58
C ARG A 5 20.00 22.60 -0.06
N GLN A 6 19.07 22.85 -0.96
CA GLN A 6 17.72 23.30 -0.60
C GLN A 6 17.06 22.23 0.26
N ASP A 7 16.60 22.58 1.47
CA ASP A 7 15.81 21.66 2.29
C ASP A 7 14.37 21.62 1.77
N PHE A 8 14.07 20.60 0.96
CA PHE A 8 12.75 20.38 0.39
C PHE A 8 11.72 19.88 1.41
N ARG A 9 12.09 19.70 2.69
CA ARG A 9 11.17 19.27 3.77
C ARG A 9 10.42 20.43 4.41
N THR A 10 11.02 21.61 4.48
CA THR A 10 10.45 22.83 5.06
C THR A 10 9.03 23.19 4.58
N PRO A 11 8.59 22.93 3.32
CA PRO A 11 7.23 23.25 2.89
C PRO A 11 6.17 22.25 3.36
N TYR A 12 6.55 21.16 4.02
CA TYR A 12 5.59 20.23 4.63
C TYR A 12 5.31 20.67 6.06
N ARG A 13 4.11 21.21 6.27
CA ARG A 13 3.60 21.57 7.58
C ARG A 13 2.48 20.63 7.96
N ARG A 14 2.38 20.39 9.26
CA ARG A 14 1.28 19.63 9.81
C ARG A 14 -0.03 20.42 9.65
N ALA A 15 -1.09 19.73 9.27
CA ALA A 15 -2.44 20.29 9.26
C ALA A 15 -2.82 20.77 10.67
N SER A 16 -3.45 21.94 10.76
CA SER A 16 -3.95 22.50 12.02
C SER A 16 -5.37 22.04 12.36
N ASP A 17 -5.88 21.03 11.64
CA ASP A 17 -7.24 20.52 11.74
C ASP A 17 -7.43 19.47 12.84
N GLY A 18 -6.37 19.21 13.61
CA GLY A 18 -6.36 18.22 14.69
C GLY A 18 -6.07 16.80 14.24
N THR A 19 -5.61 16.60 13.00
CA THR A 19 -5.24 15.28 12.50
C THR A 19 -4.11 14.66 13.31
N VAL A 20 -4.37 13.48 13.85
CA VAL A 20 -3.46 12.70 14.70
C VAL A 20 -2.41 11.98 13.84
N ALA A 21 -1.19 11.95 14.34
CA ALA A 21 -0.06 11.22 13.79
C ALA A 21 0.61 10.39 14.88
N ARG A 22 1.35 9.37 14.46
CA ARG A 22 2.19 8.56 15.34
C ARG A 22 3.17 9.46 16.09
N GLY A 23 3.27 9.28 17.41
CA GLY A 23 4.12 10.06 18.30
C GLY A 23 3.40 11.18 19.06
N ASP A 24 2.17 11.55 18.66
CA ASP A 24 1.33 12.44 19.45
C ASP A 24 0.98 11.85 20.82
N LEU A 25 0.47 12.69 21.72
CA LEU A 25 -0.09 12.24 22.98
C LEU A 25 -1.61 12.31 22.96
N ALA A 26 -2.25 11.26 23.48
CA ALA A 26 -3.67 11.18 23.77
C ALA A 26 -3.83 10.90 25.27
N ASP A 27 -4.33 11.88 26.03
CA ASP A 27 -4.38 11.86 27.50
C ASP A 27 -3.02 11.51 28.14
N GLY A 28 -1.93 12.04 27.56
CA GLY A 28 -0.56 11.79 28.01
C GLY A 28 0.07 10.47 27.57
N GLU A 29 -0.66 9.60 26.86
CA GLU A 29 -0.13 8.36 26.27
C GLU A 29 0.25 8.54 24.80
N THR A 30 1.38 7.98 24.36
CA THR A 30 1.79 8.05 22.96
C THR A 30 0.82 7.30 22.04
N VAL A 31 0.32 7.97 21.01
CA VAL A 31 -0.43 7.38 19.90
C VAL A 31 0.54 6.65 18.98
N LEU A 32 0.28 5.37 18.72
CA LEU A 32 1.11 4.55 17.85
C LEU A 32 0.58 4.46 16.41
N GLY A 33 -0.70 4.76 16.22
CA GLY A 33 -1.38 4.78 14.93
C GLY A 33 -2.88 4.96 15.12
N VAL A 34 -3.60 4.96 14.00
CA VAL A 34 -5.06 5.04 14.00
C VAL A 34 -5.62 3.92 13.14
N GLY A 35 -6.58 3.17 13.68
CA GLY A 35 -7.28 2.10 13.00
C GLY A 35 -8.71 2.51 12.62
N LEU A 36 -9.33 1.76 11.70
CA LEU A 36 -10.76 1.86 11.42
C LEU A 36 -11.51 0.63 11.91
N THR A 37 -12.63 0.86 12.57
CA THR A 37 -13.54 -0.20 13.01
C THR A 37 -14.99 0.18 12.76
N ALA A 38 -15.87 -0.81 12.71
CA ALA A 38 -17.30 -0.57 12.60
C ALA A 38 -17.89 -0.33 14.00
N ALA A 39 -18.61 0.78 14.16
CA ALA A 39 -19.44 1.04 15.32
C ALA A 39 -20.63 0.06 15.37
N PRO A 40 -21.34 -0.09 16.51
CA PRO A 40 -22.47 -1.00 16.65
C PRO A 40 -23.60 -0.82 15.62
N HIS A 41 -23.69 0.35 14.98
CA HIS A 41 -24.68 0.66 13.94
C HIS A 41 -24.14 0.53 12.51
N GLY A 42 -22.95 -0.06 12.33
CA GLY A 42 -22.30 -0.29 11.04
C GLY A 42 -21.57 0.93 10.45
N THR A 43 -21.61 2.09 11.10
CA THR A 43 -20.83 3.27 10.70
C THR A 43 -19.36 3.07 11.04
N LEU A 44 -18.46 3.38 10.10
CA LEU A 44 -17.03 3.33 10.38
C LEU A 44 -16.62 4.46 11.31
N ARG A 45 -15.72 4.17 12.25
CA ARG A 45 -15.10 5.16 13.14
C ARG A 45 -13.60 4.92 13.28
N GLU A 46 -12.91 5.99 13.62
CA GLU A 46 -11.47 5.98 13.91
C GLU A 46 -11.21 5.64 15.37
N VAL A 47 -10.15 4.86 15.60
CA VAL A 47 -9.72 4.42 16.93
C VAL A 47 -8.23 4.63 17.06
N LEU A 48 -7.82 5.31 18.13
CA LEU A 48 -6.42 5.51 18.49
C LEU A 48 -5.83 4.19 18.99
N LEU A 49 -4.76 3.76 18.34
CA LEU A 49 -4.07 2.50 18.67
C LEU A 49 -2.93 2.75 19.64
N ARG A 50 -2.84 1.85 20.62
CA ARG A 50 -1.85 1.86 21.71
C ARG A 50 -1.04 0.58 21.70
N GLU A 51 -0.05 0.48 22.59
CA GLU A 51 0.87 -0.65 22.68
C GLU A 51 0.14 -2.00 22.81
N ARG A 52 -0.93 -2.04 23.60
CA ARG A 52 -1.76 -3.24 23.81
C ARG A 52 -2.48 -3.75 22.54
N ASP A 53 -2.63 -2.90 21.53
CA ASP A 53 -3.39 -3.20 20.32
C ASP A 53 -2.50 -3.78 19.20
N ARG A 54 -1.17 -3.79 19.36
CA ARG A 54 -0.21 -4.29 18.34
C ARG A 54 -0.50 -5.71 17.89
N GLU A 55 -0.83 -6.56 18.85
CA GLU A 55 -1.11 -7.99 18.65
C GLU A 55 -2.60 -8.28 18.46
N ALA A 56 -3.45 -7.26 18.42
CA ALA A 56 -4.87 -7.45 18.20
C ALA A 56 -5.13 -7.78 16.72
N PRO A 57 -5.86 -8.87 16.41
CA PRO A 57 -6.13 -9.26 15.02
C PRO A 57 -7.07 -8.28 14.30
N CYS A 58 -7.75 -7.42 15.05
CA CYS A 58 -8.62 -6.38 14.53
C CYS A 58 -8.49 -5.10 15.38
N VAL A 59 -8.89 -3.97 14.80
CA VAL A 59 -8.96 -2.69 15.51
C VAL A 59 -10.01 -2.79 16.62
N PRO A 60 -9.67 -2.43 17.88
CA PRO A 60 -10.56 -2.61 19.02
C PRO A 60 -11.86 -1.81 18.82
N PRO A 61 -13.04 -2.45 18.87
CA PRO A 61 -14.31 -1.82 18.52
C PRO A 61 -14.72 -0.71 19.50
N ASP A 62 -14.24 -0.77 20.75
CA ASP A 62 -14.58 0.14 21.85
C ASP A 62 -13.41 1.06 22.26
N GLY A 63 -12.35 1.14 21.45
CA GLY A 63 -11.22 2.04 21.74
C GLY A 63 -11.59 3.53 21.61
N PRO A 64 -10.81 4.44 22.23
CA PRO A 64 -11.06 5.87 22.11
C PRO A 64 -10.75 6.37 20.70
N GLY A 65 -11.63 7.20 20.13
CA GLY A 65 -11.35 7.97 18.93
C GLY A 65 -10.65 9.30 19.24
N PRO A 66 -10.16 10.02 18.22
CA PRO A 66 -9.53 11.33 18.40
C PRO A 66 -10.39 12.37 19.13
N ALA A 67 -11.72 12.31 18.96
CA ALA A 67 -12.66 13.23 19.59
C ALA A 67 -12.95 12.90 21.07
N ASP A 68 -12.53 11.73 21.55
CA ASP A 68 -12.86 11.22 22.89
C ASP A 68 -11.79 11.57 23.95
N VAL A 69 -10.67 12.18 23.52
CA VAL A 69 -9.46 12.37 24.34
C VAL A 69 -8.88 13.76 24.19
N HIS A 70 -8.01 14.16 25.12
CA HIS A 70 -7.17 15.35 24.94
C HIS A 70 -5.95 15.01 24.07
N LEU A 71 -5.78 15.73 22.96
CA LEU A 71 -4.68 15.52 22.03
C LEU A 71 -3.61 16.60 22.17
N GLU A 72 -2.35 16.16 22.25
CA GLU A 72 -1.16 17.01 22.15
C GLU A 72 -0.36 16.61 20.90
N PHE A 73 -0.24 17.55 19.96
CA PHE A 73 0.36 17.34 18.65
C PHE A 73 1.90 17.45 18.70
N THR A 74 2.54 16.49 19.36
CA THR A 74 3.99 16.44 19.59
C THR A 74 4.74 15.55 18.62
N GLY A 75 4.03 14.71 17.85
CA GLY A 75 4.64 13.84 16.84
C GLY A 75 5.29 14.64 15.70
N PRO A 76 6.38 14.12 15.11
CA PRO A 76 7.04 14.77 13.98
C PRO A 76 6.12 14.81 12.76
N HIS A 77 6.36 15.74 11.85
CA HIS A 77 5.64 15.73 10.59
C HIS A 77 6.02 14.46 9.80
N PRO A 78 5.08 13.78 9.10
CA PRO A 78 5.38 12.53 8.39
C PRO A 78 6.56 12.58 7.40
N ALA A 79 6.83 13.74 6.81
CA ALA A 79 7.98 13.98 5.92
C ALA A 79 9.33 14.10 6.67
N GLU A 80 9.33 14.44 7.97
CA GLU A 80 10.53 14.54 8.80
C GLU A 80 11.12 13.17 9.17
N THR A 81 10.37 12.09 8.91
CA THR A 81 10.87 10.72 9.08
C THR A 81 11.89 10.31 8.01
N CYS A 82 12.06 11.11 6.97
CA CYS A 82 13.04 10.90 5.89
C CYS A 82 14.24 11.82 6.04
N ALA A 83 15.39 11.35 5.56
CA ALA A 83 16.60 12.16 5.54
C ALA A 83 16.48 13.25 4.45
N PRO A 84 17.09 14.44 4.62
CA PRO A 84 17.03 15.50 3.63
C PRO A 84 17.50 15.05 2.23
N GLU A 85 18.47 14.15 2.15
CA GLU A 85 19.02 13.59 0.92
C GLU A 85 18.05 12.69 0.14
N ASP A 86 16.97 12.23 0.78
CA ASP A 86 15.92 11.44 0.14
C ASP A 86 14.94 12.33 -0.68
N PHE A 87 15.06 13.65 -0.56
CA PHE A 87 14.27 14.62 -1.30
C PHE A 87 15.06 15.20 -2.47
N HIS A 88 14.42 15.19 -3.64
CA HIS A 88 15.03 15.62 -4.88
C HIS A 88 14.12 16.61 -5.60
N ALA A 89 14.72 17.59 -6.28
CA ALA A 89 13.99 18.35 -7.28
C ALA A 89 13.53 17.39 -8.39
N ALA A 90 12.22 17.34 -8.65
CA ALA A 90 11.66 16.35 -9.55
C ALA A 90 12.22 16.49 -10.97
N GLU A 91 12.39 17.72 -11.45
CA GLU A 91 12.94 18.02 -12.78
C GLU A 91 14.42 17.61 -12.95
N GLU A 92 15.19 17.50 -11.86
CA GLU A 92 16.56 16.98 -11.93
C GLU A 92 16.59 15.46 -12.06
N VAL A 93 15.63 14.78 -11.44
CA VAL A 93 15.55 13.31 -11.42
C VAL A 93 14.83 12.75 -12.65
N ALA A 94 13.74 13.40 -13.05
CA ALA A 94 12.83 13.01 -14.13
C ALA A 94 12.32 14.27 -14.86
N PRO A 95 13.09 14.81 -15.81
CA PRO A 95 12.70 16.01 -16.55
C PRO A 95 11.34 15.87 -17.23
N GLY A 96 10.46 16.87 -17.04
CA GLY A 96 9.12 16.93 -17.62
C GLY A 96 8.07 16.06 -16.92
N ILE A 97 8.38 15.50 -15.74
CA ILE A 97 7.43 14.69 -14.97
C ILE A 97 6.14 15.45 -14.63
N GLY A 98 6.22 16.74 -14.31
CA GLY A 98 5.05 17.57 -14.05
C GLY A 98 4.11 17.64 -15.25
N ALA A 99 4.65 18.01 -16.42
CA ALA A 99 3.91 18.09 -17.67
C ALA A 99 3.33 16.74 -18.12
N ALA A 100 4.03 15.64 -17.83
CA ALA A 100 3.54 14.30 -18.13
C ALA A 100 2.33 13.92 -17.27
N VAL A 101 2.35 14.28 -15.98
CA VAL A 101 1.19 14.11 -15.10
C VAL A 101 0.02 14.97 -15.56
N ASP A 102 0.27 16.24 -15.92
CA ASP A 102 -0.76 17.12 -16.47
C ASP A 102 -1.40 16.52 -17.74
N GLY A 103 -0.59 16.00 -18.65
CA GLY A 103 -1.08 15.34 -19.87
C GLY A 103 -1.96 14.12 -19.56
N CYS A 104 -1.60 13.29 -18.57
CA CYS A 104 -2.41 12.16 -18.15
C CYS A 104 -3.78 12.60 -17.59
N LEU A 105 -3.80 13.70 -16.83
CA LEU A 105 -5.03 14.27 -16.30
C LEU A 105 -5.89 14.85 -17.43
N ASP A 106 -5.29 15.57 -18.36
CA ASP A 106 -6.02 16.18 -19.48
C ASP A 106 -6.63 15.11 -20.42
N GLU A 107 -5.89 14.03 -20.69
CA GLU A 107 -6.40 12.86 -21.45
C GLU A 107 -7.61 12.19 -20.77
N SER A 108 -7.73 12.32 -19.44
CA SER A 108 -8.81 11.73 -18.63
C SER A 108 -10.06 12.63 -18.52
N GLY A 109 -10.06 13.80 -19.15
CA GLY A 109 -11.22 14.70 -19.21
C GLY A 109 -11.75 15.14 -17.83
N ALA A 110 -13.05 14.97 -17.60
CA ALA A 110 -13.71 15.41 -16.36
C ALA A 110 -13.14 14.70 -15.11
N GLU A 111 -12.72 13.45 -15.23
CA GLU A 111 -12.15 12.69 -14.12
C GLU A 111 -10.76 13.20 -13.78
N GLY A 112 -9.94 13.49 -14.78
CA GLY A 112 -8.63 14.11 -14.56
C GLY A 112 -8.74 15.52 -14.00
N ALA A 113 -9.74 16.31 -14.42
CA ALA A 113 -10.05 17.60 -13.81
C ALA A 113 -10.41 17.47 -12.31
N PHE A 114 -11.18 16.44 -11.95
CA PHE A 114 -11.51 16.14 -10.55
C PHE A 114 -10.28 15.69 -9.73
N VAL A 115 -9.42 14.84 -10.31
CA VAL A 115 -8.16 14.42 -9.66
C VAL A 115 -7.26 15.66 -9.45
N ARG A 116 -7.13 16.54 -10.44
CA ARG A 116 -6.37 17.80 -10.36
C ARG A 116 -6.91 18.71 -9.25
N GLN A 117 -8.23 18.83 -9.13
CA GLN A 117 -8.86 19.56 -8.02
C GLN A 117 -8.49 18.94 -6.68
N THR A 118 -8.54 17.61 -6.56
CA THR A 118 -8.16 16.88 -5.34
C THR A 118 -6.68 17.12 -4.98
N MET A 119 -5.78 17.09 -5.97
CA MET A 119 -4.34 17.36 -5.81
C MET A 119 -4.04 18.78 -5.31
N THR A 120 -4.94 19.74 -5.52
CA THR A 120 -4.83 21.11 -4.99
C THR A 120 -5.47 21.22 -3.61
N ARG A 121 -6.67 20.64 -3.49
CA ARG A 121 -7.55 20.72 -2.32
C ARG A 121 -6.96 20.11 -1.05
N VAL A 122 -6.33 18.94 -1.15
CA VAL A 122 -5.77 18.24 0.02
C VAL A 122 -4.58 19.03 0.60
N PRO A 123 -3.63 19.54 -0.22
CA PRO A 123 -2.64 20.52 0.24
C PRO A 123 -3.22 21.81 0.82
N ASP A 124 -4.29 22.36 0.27
CA ASP A 124 -4.96 23.57 0.82
C ASP A 124 -5.55 23.33 2.22
N LEU A 125 -5.86 22.08 2.57
CA LEU A 125 -6.25 21.68 3.92
C LEU A 125 -5.05 21.51 4.86
N GLY A 126 -3.82 21.68 4.38
CA GLY A 126 -2.60 21.49 5.14
C GLY A 126 -2.13 20.03 5.21
N HIS A 127 -2.65 19.14 4.35
CA HIS A 127 -2.20 17.74 4.29
C HIS A 127 -1.24 17.52 3.14
N ALA A 128 -0.29 16.63 3.34
CA ALA A 128 0.57 16.21 2.26
C ALA A 128 -0.16 15.19 1.37
N PHE A 129 0.11 15.25 0.06
CA PHE A 129 -0.55 14.45 -0.95
C PHE A 129 0.44 14.17 -2.07
N TRP A 130 0.82 12.90 -2.22
CA TRP A 130 1.83 12.46 -3.15
C TRP A 130 1.23 11.46 -4.13
N LEU A 131 1.54 11.62 -5.41
CA LEU A 131 1.42 10.56 -6.40
C LEU A 131 2.45 9.48 -6.07
N ILE A 132 2.09 8.21 -6.20
CA ILE A 132 2.93 7.07 -5.79
C ILE A 132 2.88 5.91 -6.79
N GLY A 133 3.64 4.86 -6.50
CA GLY A 133 3.43 3.54 -7.09
C GLY A 133 3.92 3.42 -8.53
N GLY A 134 3.15 2.70 -9.35
CA GLY A 134 3.55 2.37 -10.72
C GLY A 134 3.68 3.59 -11.62
N ALA A 135 2.84 4.61 -11.42
CA ALA A 135 2.88 5.85 -12.18
C ALA A 135 4.21 6.58 -12.03
N VAL A 136 4.63 6.83 -10.78
CA VAL A 136 5.89 7.53 -10.50
C VAL A 136 7.08 6.73 -11.03
N ARG A 137 7.10 5.41 -10.80
CA ARG A 137 8.14 4.53 -11.34
C ARG A 137 8.28 4.67 -12.86
N ASP A 138 7.17 4.55 -13.58
CA ASP A 138 7.18 4.55 -15.04
C ASP A 138 7.54 5.94 -15.59
N LEU A 139 7.06 7.02 -14.97
CA LEU A 139 7.43 8.39 -15.32
C LEU A 139 8.92 8.69 -15.08
N VAL A 140 9.51 8.15 -14.01
CA VAL A 140 10.94 8.34 -13.72
C VAL A 140 11.82 7.51 -14.65
N ASP A 141 11.39 6.28 -14.98
CA ASP A 141 12.21 5.36 -15.78
C ASP A 141 12.09 5.59 -17.30
N ILE A 142 10.88 5.83 -17.79
CA ILE A 142 10.57 6.00 -19.22
C ILE A 142 10.53 7.50 -19.59
N GLY A 143 10.26 8.37 -18.62
CA GLY A 143 10.12 9.81 -18.86
C GLY A 143 8.71 10.21 -19.31
N PRO A 144 8.56 11.41 -19.91
CA PRO A 144 7.26 11.96 -20.30
C PRO A 144 6.46 11.16 -21.34
N ALA A 145 7.12 10.21 -22.02
CA ALA A 145 6.46 9.29 -22.94
C ALA A 145 5.70 8.16 -22.23
N ALA A 146 5.91 7.97 -20.91
CA ALA A 146 5.17 6.99 -20.14
C ALA A 146 3.66 7.24 -20.24
N ARG A 147 2.88 6.16 -20.14
CA ARG A 147 1.43 6.20 -19.99
C ARG A 147 1.06 5.35 -18.78
N PRO A 148 1.10 5.92 -17.57
CA PRO A 148 0.61 5.24 -16.37
C PRO A 148 -0.82 4.75 -16.56
N ASN A 149 -1.12 3.54 -16.08
CA ASN A 149 -2.47 2.96 -16.20
C ASN A 149 -3.45 3.52 -15.17
N ASP A 150 -2.92 3.95 -14.02
CA ASP A 150 -3.63 4.42 -12.84
C ASP A 150 -2.78 5.47 -12.13
N LEU A 151 -3.46 6.40 -11.44
CA LEU A 151 -2.84 7.38 -10.55
C LEU A 151 -3.23 7.04 -9.12
N ASP A 152 -2.27 6.50 -8.38
CA ASP A 152 -2.42 6.17 -6.97
C ASP A 152 -1.81 7.28 -6.11
N PHE A 153 -2.45 7.57 -4.98
CA PHE A 153 -2.02 8.62 -4.07
C PHE A 153 -1.79 8.10 -2.65
N ALA A 154 -0.84 8.72 -1.96
CA ALA A 154 -0.73 8.61 -0.50
C ALA A 154 -0.64 9.98 0.15
N GLY A 155 -0.98 10.07 1.43
CA GLY A 155 -0.97 11.35 2.12
C GLY A 155 -1.29 11.27 3.60
N THR A 156 -1.46 12.44 4.20
CA THR A 156 -1.71 12.59 5.64
C THR A 156 -3.15 12.92 5.97
N LEU A 157 -4.05 12.96 4.99
CA LEU A 157 -5.49 13.14 5.22
C LEU A 157 -6.08 11.82 5.78
N PRO A 158 -6.83 11.86 6.90
CA PRO A 158 -7.47 10.66 7.45
C PRO A 158 -8.39 9.96 6.45
N PRO A 159 -8.47 8.61 6.41
CA PRO A 159 -9.28 7.89 5.41
C PRO A 159 -10.76 8.25 5.44
N LEU A 160 -11.38 8.40 6.61
CA LEU A 160 -12.80 8.80 6.69
C LEU A 160 -13.01 10.24 6.22
N ARG A 161 -12.04 11.12 6.47
CA ARG A 161 -12.08 12.49 5.96
C ARG A 161 -11.91 12.55 4.44
N MET A 162 -11.01 11.75 3.88
CA MET A 162 -10.85 11.63 2.43
C MET A 162 -12.12 11.07 1.78
N LEU A 163 -12.74 10.04 2.37
CA LEU A 163 -14.01 9.51 1.89
C LEU A 163 -15.09 10.60 1.83
N GLN A 164 -15.25 11.37 2.90
CA GLN A 164 -16.21 12.47 2.97
C GLN A 164 -15.93 13.55 1.91
N ASP A 165 -14.68 13.99 1.75
CA ASP A 165 -14.32 15.04 0.76
C ASP A 165 -14.57 14.52 -0.68
N LEU A 166 -14.24 13.25 -0.98
CA LEU A 166 -14.55 12.66 -2.28
C LEU A 166 -16.06 12.58 -2.55
N GLU A 167 -16.87 12.19 -1.56
CA GLU A 167 -18.33 12.11 -1.72
C GLU A 167 -18.96 13.49 -1.96
N GLU A 168 -18.53 14.49 -1.21
CA GLU A 168 -19.03 15.86 -1.35
C GLU A 168 -18.60 16.46 -2.70
N ARG A 169 -17.32 16.36 -3.03
CA ARG A 169 -16.74 16.99 -4.23
C ARG A 169 -17.16 16.32 -5.51
N SER A 170 -17.27 14.99 -5.55
CA SER A 170 -17.74 14.28 -6.74
C SER A 170 -19.15 14.72 -7.13
N ARG A 171 -20.04 14.94 -6.17
CA ARG A 171 -21.39 15.51 -6.43
C ARG A 171 -21.32 16.91 -7.02
N LEU A 172 -20.44 17.76 -6.50
CA LEU A 172 -20.25 19.13 -7.00
C LEU A 172 -19.61 19.17 -8.40
N ALA A 173 -18.78 18.18 -8.73
CA ALA A 173 -18.06 18.07 -10.00
C ALA A 173 -18.88 17.36 -11.11
N ALA A 174 -20.20 17.20 -10.94
CA ALA A 174 -21.06 16.43 -11.85
C ALA A 174 -20.65 14.95 -12.02
N LEU A 175 -19.93 14.39 -11.03
CA LEU A 175 -19.58 12.98 -10.91
C LEU A 175 -20.44 12.29 -9.83
N GLY A 176 -21.68 12.76 -9.59
CA GLY A 176 -22.53 12.28 -8.48
C GLY A 176 -22.92 10.80 -8.55
N ASP A 177 -22.86 10.18 -9.73
CA ASP A 177 -23.09 8.74 -9.90
C ASP A 177 -21.88 7.89 -9.49
N TYR A 178 -20.70 8.50 -9.34
CA TYR A 178 -19.50 7.83 -8.90
C TYR A 178 -19.67 7.41 -7.43
N ARG A 179 -18.93 6.39 -7.03
CA ARG A 179 -19.02 5.80 -5.71
C ARG A 179 -17.66 5.86 -5.04
N ALA A 180 -17.58 6.67 -3.99
CA ALA A 180 -16.46 6.65 -3.08
C ALA A 180 -16.67 5.51 -2.08
N ALA A 181 -15.61 4.81 -1.73
CA ALA A 181 -15.63 3.78 -0.69
C ALA A 181 -14.26 3.65 -0.04
N VAL A 182 -14.25 3.18 1.21
CA VAL A 182 -13.03 2.81 1.93
C VAL A 182 -13.05 1.31 2.20
N SER A 183 -11.91 0.65 2.05
CA SER A 183 -11.74 -0.74 2.51
C SER A 183 -11.17 -0.72 3.93
N PRO A 184 -11.91 -1.16 4.97
CA PRO A 184 -11.37 -1.18 6.34
C PRO A 184 -10.13 -2.07 6.47
N ALA A 185 -10.06 -3.16 5.70
CA ALA A 185 -8.96 -4.11 5.74
C ALA A 185 -7.66 -3.60 5.10
N SER A 186 -7.70 -2.53 4.29
CA SER A 186 -6.50 -1.95 3.65
C SER A 186 -6.35 -0.45 3.81
N LEU A 187 -7.36 0.21 4.36
CA LEU A 187 -7.50 1.66 4.49
C LEU A 187 -7.41 2.42 3.16
N VAL A 188 -7.57 1.71 2.04
CA VAL A 188 -7.60 2.32 0.71
C VAL A 188 -8.97 2.94 0.50
N VAL A 189 -8.97 4.26 0.30
CA VAL A 189 -10.11 5.04 -0.16
C VAL A 189 -10.03 5.10 -1.68
N HIS A 190 -11.15 4.89 -2.36
CA HIS A 190 -11.17 4.95 -3.82
C HIS A 190 -12.46 5.59 -4.31
N LEU A 191 -12.39 6.20 -5.48
CA LEU A 191 -13.54 6.71 -6.23
C LEU A 191 -13.67 5.89 -7.51
N SER A 192 -14.84 5.28 -7.72
CA SER A 192 -15.13 4.46 -8.90
C SER A 192 -16.29 4.99 -9.73
N ARG A 193 -16.18 4.84 -11.05
CA ARG A 193 -17.26 4.93 -12.03
C ARG A 193 -18.38 3.94 -11.68
N PRO A 194 -19.64 4.25 -12.05
CA PRO A 194 -20.72 3.27 -12.10
C PRO A 194 -20.33 2.03 -12.93
N PRO A 195 -20.89 0.84 -12.64
CA PRO A 195 -20.54 -0.37 -13.37
C PRO A 195 -20.92 -0.27 -14.86
N GLN A 196 -19.91 -0.17 -15.74
CA GLN A 196 -20.04 -0.20 -17.20
C GLN A 196 -18.95 -1.09 -17.86
N GLY A 197 -18.49 -2.14 -17.18
CA GLY A 197 -17.66 -3.19 -17.82
C GLY A 197 -16.17 -2.90 -17.98
N GLY A 198 -15.53 -2.14 -17.08
CA GLY A 198 -14.08 -1.90 -17.07
C GLY A 198 -13.50 -1.71 -15.65
N ASN A 199 -12.18 -1.47 -15.53
CA ASN A 199 -11.58 -1.09 -14.25
C ASN A 199 -12.03 0.34 -13.91
N GLY A 200 -13.05 0.42 -13.04
CA GLY A 200 -13.82 1.64 -12.81
C GLY A 200 -13.16 2.68 -11.92
N ARG A 201 -11.97 2.43 -11.37
CA ARG A 201 -11.34 3.34 -10.41
C ARG A 201 -10.73 4.54 -11.11
N ILE A 202 -11.02 5.73 -10.61
CA ILE A 202 -10.46 7.00 -11.10
C ILE A 202 -9.42 7.59 -10.16
N LEU A 203 -9.51 7.24 -8.88
CA LEU A 203 -8.57 7.66 -7.85
C LEU A 203 -8.50 6.58 -6.78
N GLU A 204 -7.29 6.24 -6.36
CA GLU A 204 -7.01 5.49 -5.14
C GLU A 204 -6.15 6.36 -4.21
N TYR A 205 -6.48 6.34 -2.92
CA TYR A 205 -5.78 7.06 -1.88
C TYR A 205 -5.54 6.14 -0.69
N LYS A 206 -4.32 6.15 -0.17
CA LYS A 206 -3.96 5.47 1.07
C LYS A 206 -3.32 6.47 2.04
N ALA A 207 -3.87 6.59 3.25
CA ALA A 207 -3.17 7.32 4.30
C ALA A 207 -1.84 6.62 4.65
N LEU A 208 -0.81 7.37 5.04
CA LEU A 208 0.51 6.80 5.36
C LEU A 208 0.40 5.70 6.43
N ALA A 209 0.84 4.51 6.06
CA ALA A 209 0.63 3.31 6.84
C ALA A 209 1.52 3.22 8.07
N VAL A 210 1.07 2.39 9.01
CA VAL A 210 1.79 1.96 10.20
C VAL A 210 1.81 0.42 10.17
N THR A 211 2.99 -0.20 10.22
CA THR A 211 3.12 -1.64 9.89
C THR A 211 3.40 -2.56 11.07
N ASP A 212 3.55 -2.04 12.28
CA ASP A 212 3.83 -2.85 13.48
C ASP A 212 2.59 -3.46 14.15
N PHE A 213 1.40 -3.28 13.55
CA PHE A 213 0.14 -3.89 13.96
C PHE A 213 -0.23 -5.12 13.11
N LEU A 214 -1.00 -6.05 13.70
CA LEU A 214 -1.67 -7.12 12.95
C LEU A 214 -2.92 -6.63 12.19
N SER A 215 -3.47 -5.47 12.57
CA SER A 215 -4.56 -4.81 11.85
C SER A 215 -4.03 -3.64 11.02
N SER A 216 -4.79 -3.21 10.01
CA SER A 216 -4.40 -2.04 9.22
C SER A 216 -4.48 -0.77 10.05
N ALA A 217 -3.40 0.00 10.03
CA ALA A 217 -3.26 1.26 10.76
C ALA A 217 -2.64 2.34 9.86
N TYR A 218 -2.94 3.60 10.16
CA TYR A 218 -2.38 4.77 9.52
C TYR A 218 -1.88 5.80 10.54
N GLY A 219 -1.27 6.88 10.05
CA GLY A 219 -0.73 7.97 10.86
C GLY A 219 0.80 7.95 10.96
N GLY A 220 1.45 7.07 10.18
CA GLY A 220 2.90 6.93 10.14
C GLY A 220 3.59 7.99 9.29
N GLY A 221 4.91 7.87 9.21
CA GLY A 221 5.77 8.68 8.36
C GLY A 221 5.97 8.09 6.96
N LEU A 222 6.63 8.83 6.07
CA LEU A 222 7.06 8.31 4.77
C LEU A 222 8.01 7.10 4.90
N ALA A 223 8.95 7.15 5.84
CA ALA A 223 9.88 6.04 6.09
C ALA A 223 9.19 4.77 6.61
N GLU A 224 8.03 4.92 7.24
CA GLU A 224 7.20 3.80 7.70
C GLU A 224 6.26 3.33 6.58
N ASP A 225 5.63 4.23 5.82
CA ASP A 225 4.71 3.84 4.75
C ASP A 225 5.39 2.93 3.70
N VAL A 226 6.68 3.12 3.43
CA VAL A 226 7.44 2.26 2.50
C VAL A 226 7.62 0.82 2.98
N THR A 227 7.52 0.55 4.29
CA THR A 227 7.50 -0.84 4.79
C THR A 227 6.15 -1.51 4.58
N SER A 228 5.12 -0.77 4.14
CA SER A 228 3.83 -1.33 3.70
C SER A 228 3.75 -1.58 2.20
N ARG A 229 4.80 -1.21 1.45
CA ARG A 229 4.83 -1.30 -0.01
C ARG A 229 5.46 -2.59 -0.48
N ASP A 230 5.21 -2.93 -1.74
CA ASP A 230 5.63 -4.19 -2.32
C ASP A 230 7.10 -4.18 -2.75
N LEU A 231 7.53 -3.16 -3.49
CA LEU A 231 8.86 -3.04 -4.04
C LEU A 231 9.43 -1.63 -3.82
N THR A 232 10.74 -1.57 -3.61
CA THR A 232 11.50 -0.30 -3.49
C THR A 232 11.30 0.61 -4.70
N VAL A 233 11.29 0.04 -5.91
CA VAL A 233 11.03 0.80 -7.16
C VAL A 233 9.59 1.31 -7.29
N ASN A 234 8.64 0.82 -6.49
CA ASN A 234 7.25 1.32 -6.40
C ASN A 234 7.04 2.24 -5.17
N SER A 235 8.11 2.56 -4.46
CA SER A 235 8.10 3.32 -3.21
C SER A 235 8.67 4.73 -3.40
N LEU A 236 8.49 5.29 -4.60
CA LEU A 236 8.79 6.68 -4.93
C LEU A 236 7.53 7.52 -4.81
N TYR A 237 7.68 8.74 -4.29
CA TYR A 237 6.59 9.67 -4.00
C TYR A 237 6.85 10.95 -4.77
N TYR A 238 5.85 11.43 -5.51
CA TYR A 238 5.93 12.67 -6.26
C TYR A 238 4.90 13.66 -5.76
N ASP A 239 5.37 14.79 -5.23
CA ASP A 239 4.55 15.95 -4.91
C ASP A 239 4.50 16.85 -6.14
N HIS A 240 3.38 16.78 -6.87
CA HIS A 240 3.17 17.55 -8.08
C HIS A 240 3.16 19.07 -7.80
N GLY A 241 2.52 19.51 -6.73
CA GLY A 241 2.38 20.93 -6.40
C GLY A 241 3.70 21.60 -6.00
N ARG A 242 4.62 20.83 -5.41
CA ARG A 242 5.96 21.31 -5.01
C ARG A 242 7.06 20.96 -6.02
N SER A 243 6.75 20.14 -7.03
CA SER A 243 7.74 19.57 -7.96
C SER A 243 8.90 18.88 -7.23
N VAL A 244 8.56 18.08 -6.22
CA VAL A 244 9.52 17.33 -5.39
C VAL A 244 9.29 15.83 -5.56
N LEU A 245 10.36 15.09 -5.77
CA LEU A 245 10.36 13.63 -5.73
C LEU A 245 11.06 13.16 -4.46
N VAL A 246 10.44 12.24 -3.74
CA VAL A 246 10.95 11.67 -2.51
C VAL A 246 11.18 10.18 -2.71
N ASP A 247 12.34 9.70 -2.28
CA ASP A 247 12.67 8.28 -2.16
C ASP A 247 12.87 7.91 -0.68
N PRO A 248 11.80 7.66 0.09
CA PRO A 248 11.92 7.30 1.51
C PRO A 248 12.67 5.97 1.74
N THR A 249 12.91 5.19 0.69
CA THR A 249 13.74 4.01 0.80
C THR A 249 15.23 4.34 0.72
N GLY A 250 15.62 5.51 0.22
CA GLY A 250 17.00 5.92 -0.03
C GLY A 250 17.73 5.11 -1.12
N VAL A 251 17.08 4.09 -1.70
CA VAL A 251 17.67 3.18 -2.69
C VAL A 251 16.77 2.92 -3.90
N GLY A 252 15.49 3.31 -3.84
CA GLY A 252 14.49 3.04 -4.87
C GLY A 252 14.85 3.66 -6.21
N LEU A 253 15.36 4.90 -6.21
CA LEU A 253 15.88 5.55 -7.42
C LEU A 253 17.10 4.83 -7.99
N ALA A 254 18.03 4.41 -7.14
CA ALA A 254 19.22 3.67 -7.56
C ALA A 254 18.83 2.30 -8.16
N HIS A 255 17.94 1.56 -7.49
CA HIS A 255 17.40 0.29 -7.97
C HIS A 255 16.67 0.42 -9.31
N LEU A 256 15.91 1.51 -9.50
CA LEU A 256 15.17 1.77 -10.73
C LEU A 256 16.10 2.10 -11.91
N ARG A 257 17.17 2.86 -11.64
CA ARG A 257 18.18 3.28 -12.63
C ARG A 257 19.17 2.18 -12.98
N SER A 258 19.37 1.20 -12.10
CA SER A 258 20.28 0.08 -12.34
C SER A 258 19.92 -0.69 -13.62
N ARG A 259 20.95 -1.24 -14.27
CA ARG A 259 20.85 -2.12 -15.43
C ARG A 259 21.78 -3.32 -15.19
N PRO A 260 21.25 -4.51 -14.86
CA PRO A 260 19.83 -4.83 -14.73
C PRO A 260 19.12 -4.10 -13.57
N LYS A 261 17.79 -3.97 -13.67
CA LYS A 261 16.97 -3.38 -12.58
C LYS A 261 17.07 -4.22 -11.33
N VAL A 262 17.00 -3.59 -10.15
CA VAL A 262 16.99 -4.31 -8.87
C VAL A 262 15.55 -4.40 -8.34
N LEU A 263 15.09 -5.61 -8.05
CA LEU A 263 13.80 -5.90 -7.42
C LEU A 263 14.06 -6.28 -5.96
N ALA A 264 13.89 -5.31 -5.07
CA ALA A 264 14.00 -5.49 -3.63
C ALA A 264 12.77 -4.93 -2.91
N THR A 265 12.53 -5.39 -1.69
CA THR A 265 11.41 -4.96 -0.84
C THR A 265 11.88 -4.56 0.55
N ARG A 266 11.19 -3.58 1.15
CA ARG A 266 11.28 -3.23 2.58
C ARG A 266 10.05 -3.69 3.35
N ASN A 267 9.19 -4.51 2.73
CA ASN A 267 7.91 -4.88 3.32
C ASN A 267 8.12 -5.54 4.68
N ALA A 268 7.43 -5.01 5.69
CA ALA A 268 7.41 -5.50 7.06
C ALA A 268 5.98 -5.66 7.57
N GLU A 269 4.98 -5.71 6.67
CA GLU A 269 3.60 -6.00 7.07
C GLU A 269 3.55 -7.38 7.71
N ARG A 270 2.93 -7.43 8.89
CA ARG A 270 2.80 -8.64 9.70
C ARG A 270 1.72 -9.62 9.21
N PRO A 271 0.59 -9.17 8.64
CA PRO A 271 -0.44 -10.10 8.16
C PRO A 271 0.05 -11.00 7.00
N PRO A 272 -0.22 -12.32 7.05
CA PRO A 272 0.33 -13.29 6.10
C PRO A 272 -0.10 -13.04 4.66
N GLU A 273 -1.33 -12.57 4.45
CA GLU A 273 -1.88 -12.28 3.12
C GLU A 273 -1.15 -11.11 2.44
N ARG A 274 -0.55 -10.20 3.21
CA ARG A 274 0.26 -9.10 2.70
C ARG A 274 1.60 -9.59 2.16
N ALA A 275 2.32 -10.39 2.93
CA ALA A 275 3.56 -11.02 2.49
C ALA A 275 3.33 -11.91 1.26
N ALA A 276 2.27 -12.73 1.25
CA ALA A 276 1.90 -13.54 0.09
C ALA A 276 1.59 -12.67 -1.14
N GLY A 277 0.91 -11.54 -0.95
CA GLY A 277 0.64 -10.56 -2.00
C GLY A 277 1.92 -9.93 -2.59
N VAL A 278 2.93 -9.66 -1.76
CA VAL A 278 4.24 -9.18 -2.22
C VAL A 278 4.95 -10.23 -3.08
N LEU A 279 4.92 -11.51 -2.70
CA LEU A 279 5.49 -12.60 -3.52
C LEU A 279 4.82 -12.69 -4.90
N VAL A 280 3.48 -12.62 -4.95
CA VAL A 280 2.73 -12.65 -6.22
C VAL A 280 3.08 -11.44 -7.10
N ARG A 281 3.14 -10.24 -6.52
CA ARG A 281 3.52 -9.03 -7.26
C ARG A 281 4.97 -9.07 -7.73
N PHE A 282 5.88 -9.58 -6.92
CA PHE A 282 7.28 -9.78 -7.33
C PHE A 282 7.37 -10.66 -8.57
N LEU A 283 6.68 -11.81 -8.61
CA LEU A 283 6.74 -12.71 -9.77
C LEU A 283 6.24 -12.03 -11.05
N LYS A 284 5.20 -11.19 -10.96
CA LYS A 284 4.78 -10.33 -12.08
C LYS A 284 5.92 -9.44 -12.56
N PHE A 285 6.63 -8.77 -11.64
CA PHE A 285 7.74 -7.87 -12.01
C PHE A 285 8.96 -8.62 -12.54
N ALA A 286 9.31 -9.76 -11.97
CA ALA A 286 10.44 -10.57 -12.42
C ALA A 286 10.16 -11.25 -13.77
N VAL A 287 8.89 -11.56 -14.09
CA VAL A 287 8.50 -11.96 -15.46
C VAL A 287 8.59 -10.76 -16.43
N ARG A 288 8.19 -9.56 -16.01
CA ARG A 288 8.31 -8.33 -16.82
C ARG A 288 9.76 -7.91 -17.05
N TYR A 289 10.65 -8.15 -16.09
CA TYR A 289 12.06 -7.79 -16.11
C TYR A 289 12.94 -9.04 -15.92
N PRO A 290 13.12 -9.87 -16.96
CA PRO A 290 13.73 -11.19 -16.82
C PRO A 290 15.18 -11.19 -16.35
N ASP A 291 15.90 -10.09 -16.62
CA ASP A 291 17.31 -9.90 -16.23
C ASP A 291 17.47 -9.22 -14.87
N ALA A 292 16.37 -8.84 -14.21
CA ALA A 292 16.44 -8.10 -12.96
C ALA A 292 17.23 -8.85 -11.87
N ASP A 293 17.98 -8.10 -11.08
CA ASP A 293 18.54 -8.60 -9.83
C ASP A 293 17.40 -8.79 -8.83
N THR A 294 17.36 -9.97 -8.21
CA THR A 294 16.31 -10.40 -7.28
C THR A 294 16.86 -10.81 -5.92
N ASP A 295 18.15 -10.60 -5.66
CA ASP A 295 18.83 -11.13 -4.47
C ASP A 295 18.23 -10.57 -3.18
N GLY A 296 17.99 -9.26 -3.12
CA GLY A 296 17.35 -8.63 -1.97
C GLY A 296 15.94 -9.17 -1.67
N LEU A 297 15.18 -9.56 -2.70
CA LEU A 297 13.87 -10.19 -2.48
C LEU A 297 13.99 -11.67 -2.11
N ARG A 298 15.01 -12.39 -2.61
CA ARG A 298 15.32 -13.75 -2.15
C ARG A 298 15.66 -13.75 -0.65
N GLU A 299 16.49 -12.82 -0.20
CA GLU A 299 16.83 -12.66 1.23
C GLU A 299 15.62 -12.30 2.09
N TRP A 300 14.70 -11.49 1.56
CA TRP A 300 13.44 -11.21 2.25
C TRP A 300 12.53 -12.44 2.31
N ALA A 301 12.34 -13.15 1.20
CA ALA A 301 11.50 -14.34 1.13
C ALA A 301 12.01 -15.47 2.06
N ALA A 302 13.34 -15.60 2.19
CA ALA A 302 13.97 -16.58 3.08
C ALA A 302 13.72 -16.33 4.58
N ARG A 303 13.25 -15.13 4.96
CA ARG A 303 12.87 -14.79 6.35
C ARG A 303 11.38 -15.00 6.63
N LEU A 304 10.58 -15.31 5.60
CA LEU A 304 9.17 -15.59 5.79
C LEU A 304 9.00 -16.92 6.54
N PRO A 305 7.95 -17.05 7.36
CA PRO A 305 7.73 -18.27 8.12
C PRO A 305 7.33 -19.41 7.18
N ASP A 306 7.80 -20.63 7.47
CA ASP A 306 7.54 -21.81 6.64
C ASP A 306 6.03 -22.11 6.49
N ASP A 307 5.25 -21.79 7.52
CA ASP A 307 3.80 -21.99 7.61
C ASP A 307 2.96 -20.85 6.99
N LEU A 308 3.58 -19.88 6.30
CA LEU A 308 2.90 -18.70 5.73
C LEU A 308 1.61 -19.06 5.00
N HIS A 309 1.66 -20.12 4.22
CA HIS A 309 0.56 -20.57 3.36
C HIS A 309 -0.58 -21.25 4.13
N ASP A 310 -0.31 -21.81 5.31
CA ASP A 310 -1.32 -22.40 6.20
C ASP A 310 -2.02 -21.34 7.07
N ARG A 311 -1.43 -20.14 7.17
CA ARG A 311 -1.99 -18.99 7.87
C ARG A 311 -2.98 -18.17 7.03
N LEU A 312 -3.12 -18.48 5.74
CA LEU A 312 -4.03 -17.78 4.82
C LEU A 312 -5.45 -18.33 4.94
N SER A 313 -6.44 -17.43 5.04
CA SER A 313 -7.85 -17.79 4.99
C SER A 313 -8.30 -18.17 3.57
N GLU A 314 -9.47 -18.78 3.43
CA GLU A 314 -10.07 -19.05 2.11
C GLU A 314 -10.34 -17.77 1.31
N GLU A 315 -10.64 -16.66 2.00
CA GLU A 315 -10.79 -15.36 1.37
C GLU A 315 -9.46 -14.85 0.82
N ASP A 316 -8.37 -14.98 1.59
CA ASP A 316 -7.03 -14.61 1.14
C ASP A 316 -6.63 -15.41 -0.10
N TRP A 317 -6.84 -16.73 -0.08
CA TRP A 317 -6.61 -17.59 -1.24
C TRP A 317 -7.44 -17.18 -2.46
N ARG A 318 -8.70 -16.81 -2.27
CA ARG A 318 -9.57 -16.33 -3.36
C ARG A 318 -9.01 -15.04 -3.97
N LEU A 319 -8.59 -14.08 -3.15
CA LEU A 319 -8.02 -12.81 -3.60
C LEU A 319 -6.67 -13.02 -4.28
N LEU A 320 -5.78 -13.83 -3.70
CA LEU A 320 -4.47 -14.15 -4.25
C LEU A 320 -4.59 -14.88 -5.59
N ARG A 321 -5.53 -15.84 -5.74
CA ARG A 321 -5.79 -16.52 -7.04
C ARG A 321 -6.26 -15.54 -8.12
N SER A 322 -7.12 -14.58 -7.76
CA SER A 322 -7.55 -13.51 -8.68
C SER A 322 -6.37 -12.61 -9.08
N GLY A 323 -5.54 -12.23 -8.10
CA GLY A 323 -4.33 -11.45 -8.32
C GLY A 323 -3.34 -12.17 -9.23
N TRP A 324 -3.00 -13.42 -8.91
CA TRP A 324 -2.09 -14.28 -9.66
C TRP A 324 -2.45 -14.39 -11.14
N ARG A 325 -3.71 -14.75 -11.45
CA ARG A 325 -4.19 -14.89 -12.83
C ARG A 325 -4.10 -13.59 -13.64
N ARG A 326 -4.28 -12.45 -12.99
CA ARG A 326 -4.19 -11.13 -13.61
C ARG A 326 -2.74 -10.66 -13.77
N ALA A 327 -1.90 -11.01 -12.81
CA ALA A 327 -0.55 -10.51 -12.67
C ALA A 327 0.45 -11.28 -13.55
N VAL A 328 0.27 -12.59 -13.69
CA VAL A 328 1.15 -13.46 -14.48
C VAL A 328 0.33 -14.20 -15.54
N PRO A 329 0.37 -13.75 -16.80
CA PRO A 329 -0.26 -14.43 -17.93
C PRO A 329 0.25 -15.86 -18.10
N ALA A 330 -0.48 -16.67 -18.87
CA ALA A 330 -0.16 -18.09 -19.07
C ALA A 330 1.26 -18.30 -19.61
N GLU A 331 1.70 -17.45 -20.54
CA GLU A 331 3.06 -17.50 -21.12
C GLU A 331 4.15 -17.29 -20.07
N GLY A 332 3.89 -16.46 -19.06
CA GLY A 332 4.82 -16.14 -17.99
C GLY A 332 4.87 -17.17 -16.85
N ARG A 333 3.92 -18.10 -16.78
CA ARG A 333 3.79 -19.02 -15.63
C ARG A 333 4.99 -19.94 -15.46
N LYS A 334 5.53 -20.49 -16.56
CA LYS A 334 6.71 -21.37 -16.48
C LYS A 334 7.88 -20.64 -15.79
N ARG A 335 8.18 -19.41 -16.24
CA ARG A 335 9.23 -18.58 -15.64
C ARG A 335 8.93 -18.24 -14.19
N ALA A 336 7.68 -17.90 -13.87
CA ALA A 336 7.29 -17.61 -12.50
C ALA A 336 7.44 -18.83 -11.56
N HIS A 337 7.19 -20.04 -12.04
CA HIS A 337 7.48 -21.28 -11.29
C HIS A 337 8.98 -21.48 -11.04
N GLU A 338 9.83 -21.28 -12.06
CA GLU A 338 11.29 -21.35 -11.90
C GLU A 338 11.79 -20.33 -10.87
N LEU A 339 11.28 -19.10 -10.91
CA LEU A 339 11.59 -18.06 -9.95
C LEU A 339 11.07 -18.39 -8.55
N ALA A 340 9.88 -18.98 -8.43
CA ALA A 340 9.34 -19.42 -7.15
C ALA A 340 10.22 -20.50 -6.49
N VAL A 341 10.82 -21.39 -7.27
CA VAL A 341 11.83 -22.35 -6.77
C VAL A 341 13.07 -21.61 -6.26
N ALA A 342 13.56 -20.64 -7.03
CA ALA A 342 14.76 -19.86 -6.68
C ALA A 342 14.56 -18.95 -5.44
N LEU A 343 13.32 -18.57 -5.13
CA LEU A 343 12.96 -17.82 -3.92
C LEU A 343 12.79 -18.71 -2.68
N GLY A 344 12.71 -20.03 -2.85
CA GLY A 344 12.67 -20.99 -1.75
C GLY A 344 11.32 -21.66 -1.52
N PRO A 345 11.26 -22.58 -0.54
CA PRO A 345 10.14 -23.52 -0.37
C PRO A 345 8.78 -22.86 -0.14
N VAL A 346 8.74 -21.79 0.67
CA VAL A 346 7.51 -21.06 0.98
C VAL A 346 6.86 -20.51 -0.28
N THR A 347 7.65 -19.84 -1.13
CA THR A 347 7.17 -19.29 -2.40
C THR A 347 6.74 -20.39 -3.35
N GLN A 348 7.54 -21.47 -3.46
CA GLN A 348 7.21 -22.61 -4.31
C GLN A 348 5.86 -23.23 -3.93
N THR A 349 5.62 -23.47 -2.64
CA THR A 349 4.36 -24.04 -2.15
C THR A 349 3.18 -23.10 -2.40
N LEU A 350 3.35 -21.80 -2.13
CA LEU A 350 2.34 -20.78 -2.40
C LEU A 350 1.88 -20.83 -3.87
N ILE A 351 2.81 -20.81 -4.82
CA ILE A 351 2.47 -20.78 -6.26
C ILE A 351 1.83 -22.10 -6.72
N ARG A 352 2.31 -23.25 -6.25
CA ARG A 352 1.66 -24.54 -6.56
C ARG A 352 0.20 -24.58 -6.13
N ARG A 353 -0.10 -24.10 -4.92
CA ARG A 353 -1.48 -24.02 -4.40
C ARG A 353 -2.33 -23.02 -5.21
N LEU A 354 -1.77 -21.88 -5.64
CA LEU A 354 -2.49 -20.92 -6.49
C LEU A 354 -2.92 -21.49 -7.85
N ASP A 355 -2.08 -22.34 -8.45
CA ASP A 355 -2.39 -23.02 -9.72
C ASP A 355 -3.24 -24.29 -9.55
N GLY A 356 -3.57 -24.69 -8.31
CA GLY A 356 -4.32 -25.92 -8.05
C GLY A 356 -3.53 -27.20 -8.31
N THR A 357 -2.20 -27.12 -8.29
CA THR A 357 -1.27 -28.23 -8.59
C THR A 357 -0.65 -28.86 -7.33
N GLY A 358 -1.11 -28.46 -6.14
CA GLY A 358 -0.71 -29.07 -4.87
C GLY A 358 -1.79 -30.03 -4.36
N GLU A 359 -1.41 -31.27 -4.05
CA GLU A 359 -2.26 -32.15 -3.26
C GLU A 359 -2.55 -31.50 -1.90
N PRO A 360 -3.78 -31.63 -1.35
CA PRO A 360 -4.04 -31.22 0.01
C PRO A 360 -3.16 -32.06 0.92
N SER A 361 -2.25 -31.42 1.65
CA SER A 361 -1.42 -32.06 2.66
C SER A 361 -2.31 -32.63 3.75
N GLY A 362 -2.57 -33.94 3.67
CA GLY A 362 -2.78 -34.87 4.77
C GLY A 362 -3.71 -34.43 5.90
N SER A 363 -5.02 -34.58 5.70
CA SER A 363 -5.84 -35.15 6.77
C SER A 363 -5.35 -36.58 6.99
N THR A 364 -4.61 -36.84 8.06
CA THR A 364 -4.38 -38.20 8.56
C THR A 364 -5.72 -38.79 9.00
N GLY A 365 -6.46 -39.32 8.03
CA GLY A 365 -7.57 -40.24 8.27
C GLY A 365 -6.96 -41.58 8.66
N ASP A 366 -6.98 -41.85 9.96
CA ASP A 366 -6.67 -43.13 10.56
C ASP A 366 -7.64 -44.22 10.02
N PRO A 367 -7.16 -45.25 9.30
CA PRO A 367 -7.99 -46.38 8.90
C PRO A 367 -7.73 -47.53 9.86
N GLY A 368 -8.44 -47.59 11.00
CA GLY A 368 -8.15 -48.70 11.93
C GLY A 368 -8.96 -48.79 13.21
N SER A 369 -10.28 -48.96 13.16
CA SER A 369 -10.96 -49.74 14.22
C SER A 369 -12.20 -50.47 13.71
N THR A 370 -11.98 -51.61 13.07
CA THR A 370 -12.95 -52.70 13.08
C THR A 370 -12.88 -53.39 14.44
N SER A 371 -13.81 -53.10 15.35
CA SER A 371 -14.14 -53.95 16.48
C SER A 371 -15.55 -54.47 16.30
N GLY A 372 -15.66 -55.72 15.82
CA GLY A 372 -16.89 -56.48 15.94
C GLY A 372 -17.06 -56.94 17.38
N GLU A 373 -18.22 -56.64 17.96
CA GLU A 373 -18.76 -57.41 19.09
C GLU A 373 -20.01 -58.13 18.61
N GLY A 374 -19.84 -59.43 18.38
CA GLY A 374 -20.92 -60.38 18.21
C GLY A 374 -21.56 -60.68 19.56
N LYS A 375 -22.88 -60.50 19.64
CA LYS A 375 -23.73 -61.12 20.63
C LYS A 375 -23.84 -62.63 20.37
N ARG A 376 -23.52 -63.40 21.43
CA ARG A 376 -24.04 -64.72 21.90
C ARG A 376 -22.84 -65.56 22.38
N ALA A 377 -22.74 -65.99 23.63
CA ALA A 377 -23.71 -66.13 24.71
C ALA A 377 -23.05 -65.90 26.08
#